data_AF-A0A6A6ZMK6-F1
#
_entry.id   AF-A0A6A6ZMK6-F1
#
_cell.length_a   1.000
_cell.length_b   1.000
_cell.length_c   1.000
_cell.angle_alpha   90.00
_cell.angle_beta   90.00
_cell.angle_gamma   90.00
#
_symmetry.space_group_name_H-M   'P 1'
#
loop_
_entity.id
_entity.type
_entity.pdbx_description
1 polymer ?
#
loop_
_entity_poly.entity_id
_entity_poly.type
_entity_poly.pdbx_seq_one_letter_code
_entity_poly.pdbx_strand_id
1 'polypeptide(L)'
;MKARVNRKVMAGYRSFTDLPPIIISDDEDDAESLDVNVIGTVGLPLSLRDAQAIASIAKRSPFGKGVETVIDESVRKTWELDAAEFHCRNPAWNGYLDTLAKQALKGLGVELLSNVQPYKSLLYGPGAFFKVHRDMEKIPGMFGTLVVYLSSTLVVRCT
;
A
#
# COMPACT_ATOMS: atom_id res chain seq x y z
N MET A 1 19.25 19.12 2.28
CA MET A 1 20.08 19.21 1.07
C MET A 1 20.19 17.83 0.42
N LYS A 2 20.43 17.79 -0.90
CA LYS A 2 20.17 16.67 -1.83
C LYS A 2 21.10 15.46 -1.66
N ALA A 3 20.53 14.26 -1.69
CA ALA A 3 21.18 13.04 -2.17
C ALA A 3 20.16 12.21 -2.98
N ARG A 4 20.64 11.65 -4.10
CA ARG A 4 19.85 11.05 -5.19
C ARG A 4 19.84 9.53 -5.01
N VAL A 5 18.67 8.92 -4.82
CA VAL A 5 18.48 7.47 -5.05
C VAL A 5 17.24 7.29 -5.93
N ASN A 6 17.47 7.15 -7.24
CA ASN A 6 16.55 6.46 -8.13
C ASN A 6 17.04 5.01 -8.20
N ARG A 7 16.53 4.17 -7.31
CA ARG A 7 16.36 2.75 -7.56
C ARG A 7 15.08 2.36 -6.83
N LYS A 8 14.23 1.63 -7.54
CA LYS A 8 13.15 0.84 -6.95
C LYS A 8 13.80 -0.04 -5.89
N VAL A 9 13.73 0.37 -4.62
CA VAL A 9 14.20 -0.45 -3.51
C VAL A 9 13.16 -1.55 -3.38
N MET A 10 13.37 -2.63 -4.14
CA MET A 10 13.05 -3.93 -3.58
C MET A 10 14.08 -4.11 -2.48
N ALA A 11 13.66 -3.91 -1.22
CA ALA A 11 14.42 -4.44 -0.10
C ALA A 11 14.67 -5.92 -0.42
N GLY A 12 15.96 -6.31 -0.44
CA GLY A 12 16.42 -7.53 -1.07
C GLY A 12 15.86 -8.81 -0.47
N TYR A 13 14.71 -9.24 -0.98
CA TYR A 13 14.14 -10.56 -0.76
C TYR A 13 13.97 -11.23 -2.12
N ARG A 14 14.62 -12.37 -2.32
CA ARG A 14 14.68 -13.08 -3.61
C ARG A 14 13.41 -13.89 -3.87
N SER A 15 12.54 -13.96 -2.86
CA SER A 15 11.29 -14.70 -2.83
C SER A 15 10.38 -14.12 -1.73
N PHE A 16 9.07 -14.27 -1.87
CA PHE A 16 8.07 -13.96 -0.82
C PHE A 16 8.29 -14.73 0.51
N THR A 17 9.18 -15.73 0.51
CA THR A 17 9.54 -16.56 1.67
C THR A 17 10.67 -16.02 2.53
N ASP A 18 11.38 -14.96 2.09
CA ASP A 18 12.60 -14.52 2.76
C ASP A 18 12.36 -13.42 3.81
N LEU A 19 11.13 -12.92 3.95
CA LEU A 19 10.73 -12.12 5.10
C LEU A 19 10.63 -13.05 6.32
N PRO A 20 11.23 -12.72 7.47
CA PRO A 20 10.90 -13.46 8.69
C PRO A 20 9.38 -13.37 8.88
N PRO A 21 8.68 -14.48 9.19
CA PRO A 21 7.29 -14.39 9.60
C PRO A 21 7.26 -13.52 10.85
N ILE A 22 6.79 -12.28 10.70
CA ILE A 22 6.40 -11.47 11.85
C ILE A 22 5.03 -11.99 12.20
N ILE A 23 5.00 -12.90 13.17
CA ILE A 23 3.78 -13.33 13.85
C ILE A 23 3.25 -12.07 14.52
N ILE A 24 2.22 -11.45 13.94
CA ILE A 24 1.30 -10.61 14.70
C ILE A 24 0.74 -11.58 15.73
N SER A 25 0.93 -11.26 17.02
CA SER A 25 0.53 -12.08 18.15
C SER A 25 -0.76 -12.84 17.87
N ASP A 26 -0.71 -14.17 17.98
CA ASP A 26 -1.83 -15.12 17.88
C ASP A 26 -2.83 -14.94 19.04
N ASP A 27 -3.16 -13.70 19.40
CA ASP A 27 -4.30 -13.42 20.26
C ASP A 27 -5.53 -13.46 19.35
N GLU A 28 -6.39 -14.46 19.57
CA GLU A 28 -7.56 -14.81 18.73
C GLU A 28 -8.58 -13.67 18.49
N ASP A 29 -8.38 -12.47 19.04
CA ASP A 29 -9.24 -11.29 18.88
C ASP A 29 -8.71 -10.22 17.90
N ASP A 30 -7.47 -10.35 17.39
CA ASP A 30 -6.83 -9.36 16.51
C ASP A 30 -6.92 -9.69 15.00
N ALA A 31 -8.09 -10.13 14.53
CA ALA A 31 -8.31 -10.42 13.12
C ALA A 31 -7.91 -9.21 12.23
N GLU A 32 -6.90 -9.41 11.37
CA GLU A 32 -6.47 -8.41 10.40
C GLU A 32 -7.69 -7.94 9.59
N SER A 33 -8.05 -6.66 9.72
CA SER A 33 -9.23 -6.11 9.06
C SER A 33 -9.02 -4.67 8.62
N LEU A 34 -9.69 -4.32 7.54
CA LEU A 34 -9.73 -3.00 6.96
C LEU A 34 -11.16 -2.47 7.10
N ASP A 35 -11.35 -1.41 7.87
CA ASP A 35 -12.64 -0.74 7.98
C ASP A 35 -12.79 0.21 6.79
N VAL A 36 -13.86 0.08 6.01
CA VAL A 36 -14.12 0.90 4.82
C VAL A 36 -15.46 1.58 5.00
N ASN A 37 -15.48 2.92 5.04
CA ASN A 37 -16.59 3.71 5.61
C ASN A 37 -17.99 3.31 5.13
N VAL A 38 -18.15 2.97 3.84
CA VAL A 38 -19.45 2.68 3.23
C VAL A 38 -19.88 1.23 3.39
N ILE A 39 -18.93 0.29 3.46
CA ILE A 39 -19.20 -1.16 3.46
C ILE A 39 -18.91 -1.83 4.81
N GLY A 40 -18.27 -1.11 5.74
CA GLY A 40 -17.88 -1.58 7.08
C GLY A 40 -16.58 -2.37 7.09
N THR A 41 -16.44 -3.24 8.10
CA THR A 41 -15.25 -4.06 8.32
C THR A 41 -15.08 -5.12 7.22
N VAL A 42 -13.95 -5.05 6.52
CA VAL A 42 -13.46 -6.05 5.56
C VAL A 42 -12.42 -6.92 6.24
N GLY A 43 -12.68 -8.22 6.35
CA GLY A 43 -11.71 -9.17 6.89
C GLY A 43 -10.56 -9.45 5.92
N LEU A 44 -9.38 -9.70 6.46
CA LEU A 44 -8.23 -10.21 5.73
C LEU A 44 -7.98 -11.69 6.11
N PRO A 45 -7.56 -12.55 5.16
CA PRO A 45 -7.20 -12.23 3.78
C PRO A 45 -8.40 -11.81 2.92
N LEU A 46 -8.22 -10.77 2.10
CA LEU A 46 -9.25 -10.17 1.25
C LEU A 46 -9.95 -11.23 0.38
N SER A 47 -11.27 -11.32 0.53
CA SER A 47 -12.14 -12.22 -0.24
C SER A 47 -12.55 -11.63 -1.60
N LEU A 48 -13.00 -12.46 -2.54
CA LEU A 48 -13.54 -11.97 -3.81
C LEU A 48 -14.77 -11.07 -3.63
N ARG A 49 -15.66 -11.45 -2.71
CA ARG A 49 -16.87 -10.69 -2.39
C ARG A 49 -16.51 -9.29 -1.92
N ASP A 50 -15.58 -9.19 -0.97
CA ASP A 50 -15.23 -7.89 -0.38
C ASP A 50 -14.36 -7.06 -1.33
N ALA A 51 -13.52 -7.69 -2.16
CA ALA A 51 -12.82 -7.01 -3.26
C ALA A 51 -13.81 -6.40 -4.27
N GLN A 52 -14.88 -7.11 -4.63
CA GLN A 52 -15.94 -6.59 -5.50
C GLN A 52 -16.72 -5.45 -4.85
N ALA A 53 -17.00 -5.54 -3.55
CA ALA A 53 -17.63 -4.47 -2.77
C ALA A 53 -16.75 -3.22 -2.68
N ILE A 54 -15.44 -3.36 -2.50
CA ILE A 54 -14.50 -2.24 -2.57
C ILE A 54 -14.48 -1.66 -3.99
N ALA A 55 -14.40 -2.49 -5.02
CA ALA A 55 -14.35 -2.03 -6.41
C ALA A 55 -15.60 -1.25 -6.85
N SER A 56 -16.76 -1.51 -6.25
CA SER A 56 -18.02 -0.81 -6.59
C SER A 56 -18.10 0.60 -6.02
N ILE A 57 -17.38 0.88 -4.93
CA ILE A 57 -17.31 2.23 -4.32
C ILE A 57 -16.02 2.98 -4.67
N ALA A 58 -14.95 2.27 -5.03
CA ALA A 58 -13.64 2.85 -5.28
C ALA A 58 -13.58 3.55 -6.65
N LYS A 59 -12.85 4.66 -6.71
CA LYS A 59 -12.64 5.41 -7.96
C LYS A 59 -11.51 4.81 -8.79
N ARG A 60 -11.55 5.04 -10.10
CA ARG A 60 -10.39 4.73 -10.97
C ARG A 60 -9.20 5.58 -10.56
N SER A 61 -8.05 4.94 -10.39
CA SER A 61 -6.88 5.64 -9.93
C SER A 61 -6.27 6.51 -11.02
N PRO A 62 -6.13 7.83 -10.82
CA PRO A 62 -5.49 8.70 -11.78
C PRO A 62 -3.96 8.59 -11.69
N PHE A 63 -3.26 9.17 -12.65
CA PHE A 63 -1.80 9.35 -12.59
C PHE A 63 -1.43 10.78 -12.97
N GLY A 64 -0.25 11.21 -12.53
CA GLY A 64 0.27 12.54 -12.85
C GLY A 64 0.86 12.57 -14.27
N LYS A 65 0.47 13.57 -15.07
CA LYS A 65 1.02 13.87 -16.39
C LYS A 65 1.49 15.32 -16.41
N GLY A 66 2.75 15.54 -16.01
CA GLY A 66 3.24 16.89 -15.76
C GLY A 66 2.50 17.52 -14.58
N VAL A 67 1.79 18.62 -14.82
CA VAL A 67 0.95 19.32 -13.82
C VAL A 67 -0.48 18.78 -13.75
N GLU A 68 -0.87 17.93 -14.70
CA GLU A 68 -2.24 17.40 -14.80
C GLU A 68 -2.38 16.08 -14.04
N THR A 69 -3.60 15.81 -13.57
CA THR A 69 -4.01 14.51 -13.01
C THR A 69 -5.05 13.89 -13.95
N VAL A 70 -4.71 12.75 -14.56
CA VAL A 70 -5.50 12.15 -15.66
C VAL A 70 -5.86 10.71 -15.33
N ILE A 71 -7.03 10.25 -15.79
CA ILE A 71 -7.44 8.85 -15.77
C ILE A 71 -7.23 8.28 -17.18
N ASP A 72 -6.34 7.30 -17.30
CA ASP A 72 -6.08 6.55 -18.54
C ASP A 72 -5.74 5.09 -18.20
N GLU A 73 -6.68 4.18 -18.48
CA GLU A 73 -6.53 2.76 -18.19
C GLU A 73 -5.47 2.06 -19.06
N SER A 74 -4.98 2.70 -20.14
CA SER A 74 -3.82 2.23 -20.90
C SER A 74 -2.48 2.51 -20.18
N VAL A 75 -2.50 3.34 -19.13
CA VAL A 75 -1.33 3.69 -18.32
C VAL A 75 -1.42 3.10 -16.91
N ARG A 76 -2.59 3.24 -16.28
CA ARG A 76 -2.85 2.78 -14.92
C ARG A 76 -4.26 2.20 -14.83
N LYS A 77 -4.34 0.90 -14.60
CA LYS A 77 -5.59 0.15 -14.49
C LYS A 77 -5.75 -0.36 -13.06
N THR A 78 -6.09 0.54 -12.14
CA THR A 78 -6.31 0.22 -10.72
C THR A 78 -7.50 1.00 -10.18
N TRP A 79 -8.05 0.54 -9.06
CA TRP A 79 -8.99 1.32 -8.25
C TRP A 79 -8.27 1.87 -7.01
N GLU A 80 -8.70 3.02 -6.51
CA GLU A 80 -8.19 3.59 -5.26
C GLU A 80 -9.31 4.05 -4.32
N LEU A 81 -9.02 3.91 -3.03
CA LEU A 81 -9.70 4.59 -1.92
C LEU A 81 -8.72 5.63 -1.34
N ASP A 82 -9.20 6.84 -1.09
CA ASP A 82 -8.45 7.88 -0.39
C ASP A 82 -8.24 7.49 1.09
N ALA A 83 -7.22 8.05 1.73
CA ALA A 83 -6.91 7.81 3.14
C ALA A 83 -8.06 8.05 4.13
N ALA A 84 -9.05 8.88 3.75
CA ALA A 84 -10.22 9.15 4.58
C ALA A 84 -11.33 8.11 4.43
N GLU A 85 -11.25 7.23 3.42
CA GLU A 85 -12.29 6.25 3.08
C GLU A 85 -12.04 4.86 3.70
N PHE A 86 -10.87 4.66 4.33
CA PHE A 86 -10.51 3.42 5.00
C PHE A 86 -9.72 3.66 6.28
N HIS A 87 -9.81 2.70 7.21
CA HIS A 87 -9.11 2.73 8.48
C HIS A 87 -8.57 1.34 8.83
N CYS A 88 -7.32 1.30 9.30
CA CYS A 88 -6.74 0.11 9.93
C CYS A 88 -7.06 0.21 11.42
N ARG A 89 -8.06 -0.53 11.89
CA ARG A 89 -8.61 -0.39 13.25
C ARG A 89 -7.79 -1.06 14.32
N ASN A 90 -6.96 -2.05 13.96
CA ASN A 90 -6.05 -2.68 14.90
C ASN A 90 -5.07 -1.63 15.47
N PRO A 91 -5.05 -1.39 16.79
CA PRO A 91 -4.19 -0.38 17.41
C PRO A 91 -2.69 -0.65 17.22
N ALA A 92 -2.29 -1.89 16.96
CA ALA A 92 -0.91 -2.27 16.67
C ALA A 92 -0.39 -1.71 15.34
N TRP A 93 -1.27 -1.27 14.44
CA TRP A 93 -0.89 -0.85 13.09
C TRP A 93 0.10 0.32 13.08
N ASN A 94 -0.07 1.30 13.97
CA ASN A 94 0.84 2.44 14.04
C ASN A 94 2.25 2.01 14.46
N GLY A 95 2.37 1.18 15.49
CA GLY A 95 3.67 0.66 15.95
C GLY A 95 4.33 -0.25 14.91
N TYR A 96 3.53 -1.02 14.18
CA TYR A 96 3.98 -1.86 13.07
C TYR A 96 4.54 -1.01 11.91
N LEU A 97 3.79 -0.01 11.45
CA LEU A 97 4.23 0.90 10.38
C LEU A 97 5.50 1.68 10.75
N ASP A 98 5.59 2.16 12.00
CA ASP A 98 6.79 2.82 12.51
C ASP A 98 8.01 1.90 12.48
N THR A 99 7.83 0.64 12.84
CA THR A 99 8.90 -0.38 12.81
C THR A 99 9.36 -0.62 11.38
N LEU A 100 8.44 -0.83 10.44
CA LEU A 100 8.74 -1.00 9.02
C LEU A 100 9.46 0.22 8.44
N ALA A 101 8.99 1.43 8.75
CA ALA A 101 9.60 2.66 8.27
C ALA A 101 11.03 2.82 8.79
N LYS A 102 11.27 2.59 10.09
CA LYS A 102 12.62 2.64 10.68
C LYS A 102 13.56 1.63 10.02
N GLN A 103 13.09 0.40 9.77
CA GLN A 103 13.88 -0.62 9.08
C GLN A 103 14.21 -0.19 7.63
N ALA A 104 13.23 0.33 6.90
CA ALA A 104 13.43 0.84 5.54
C ALA A 104 14.42 2.01 5.50
N LEU A 105 14.31 2.97 6.43
CA LEU A 105 15.21 4.11 6.53
C LEU A 105 16.64 3.67 6.86
N LYS A 106 16.79 2.75 7.82
CA LYS A 106 18.09 2.15 8.13
C LYS A 106 18.71 1.46 6.92
N GLY A 107 17.92 0.67 6.18
CA GLY A 107 18.38 0.02 4.94
C GLY A 107 18.76 0.99 3.82
N LEU A 108 18.21 2.20 3.85
CA LEU A 108 18.54 3.30 2.95
C LEU A 108 19.68 4.19 3.44
N GLY A 109 20.21 3.97 4.65
CA GLY A 109 21.22 4.83 5.27
C GLY A 109 20.69 6.22 5.63
N VAL A 110 19.40 6.33 5.94
CA VAL A 110 18.74 7.59 6.31
C VAL A 110 18.57 7.68 7.82
N GLU A 111 19.18 8.69 8.43
CA GLU A 111 19.12 8.98 9.87
C GLU A 111 18.09 10.08 10.17
N LEU A 112 16.85 9.87 9.74
CA LEU A 112 15.72 10.78 10.00
C LEU A 112 14.63 10.08 10.79
N LEU A 113 13.83 10.86 11.51
CA LEU A 113 12.61 10.36 12.13
C LEU A 113 11.60 9.95 11.04
N SER A 114 11.01 8.77 11.18
CA SER A 114 9.90 8.34 10.33
C SER A 114 8.64 9.12 10.67
N ASN A 115 7.99 9.70 9.65
CA ASN A 115 6.63 10.22 9.74
C ASN A 115 5.84 9.60 8.59
N VAL A 116 5.17 8.48 8.88
CA VAL A 116 4.36 7.74 7.90
C VAL A 116 2.93 8.24 7.98
N GLN A 117 2.38 8.63 6.83
CA GLN A 117 0.99 9.07 6.74
C GLN A 117 0.24 8.20 5.73
N PRO A 118 -0.97 7.71 6.05
CA PRO A 118 -1.83 7.06 5.08
C PRO A 118 -2.10 8.00 3.90
N TYR A 119 -2.03 7.48 2.68
CA TYR A 119 -2.33 8.26 1.47
C TYR A 119 -3.51 7.69 0.70
N LYS A 120 -3.41 6.43 0.26
CA LYS A 120 -4.47 5.72 -0.45
C LYS A 120 -4.30 4.22 -0.37
N SER A 121 -5.40 3.49 -0.49
CA SER A 121 -5.43 2.05 -0.69
C SER A 121 -5.69 1.76 -2.17
N LEU A 122 -4.95 0.80 -2.74
CA LEU A 122 -5.07 0.43 -4.15
C LEU A 122 -5.57 -1.01 -4.29
N LEU A 123 -6.60 -1.20 -5.12
CA LEU A 123 -7.08 -2.51 -5.50
C LEU A 123 -6.61 -2.84 -6.93
N TYR A 124 -5.90 -3.95 -7.06
CA TYR A 124 -5.46 -4.52 -8.33
C TYR A 124 -6.32 -5.74 -8.65
N GLY A 125 -7.17 -5.62 -9.67
CA GLY A 125 -7.91 -6.75 -10.22
C GLY A 125 -7.11 -7.51 -11.27
N PRO A 126 -7.72 -8.56 -11.88
CA PRO A 126 -7.09 -9.29 -12.99
C PRO A 126 -6.65 -8.37 -14.14
N GLY A 127 -5.40 -8.50 -14.56
CA GLY A 127 -4.80 -7.68 -15.62
C GLY A 127 -4.63 -6.20 -15.26
N ALA A 128 -4.75 -5.82 -13.98
CA ALA A 128 -4.41 -4.50 -13.49
C ALA A 128 -2.91 -4.25 -13.59
N PHE A 129 -2.52 -3.03 -13.94
CA PHE A 129 -1.12 -2.64 -14.02
C PHE A 129 -0.96 -1.14 -13.77
N PHE A 130 0.27 -0.73 -13.51
CA PHE A 130 0.69 0.65 -13.64
C PHE A 130 2.05 0.66 -14.33
N LYS A 131 2.15 1.38 -15.46
CA LYS A 131 3.41 1.54 -16.19
C LYS A 131 4.52 2.03 -15.27
N VAL A 132 5.76 1.70 -15.62
CA VAL A 132 6.95 2.15 -14.89
C VAL A 132 6.92 3.67 -14.75
N HIS A 133 7.00 4.14 -13.52
CA HIS A 133 6.94 5.54 -13.17
C HIS A 133 7.86 5.82 -11.98
N ARG A 134 8.04 7.11 -11.71
CA ARG A 134 8.69 7.60 -10.50
C ARG A 134 7.65 8.29 -9.64
N ASP A 135 7.60 7.93 -8.37
CA ASP A 135 6.78 8.63 -7.40
C ASP A 135 7.22 10.09 -7.29
N MET A 136 6.23 10.97 -7.31
CA MET A 136 6.43 12.40 -7.05
C MET A 136 6.10 12.69 -5.59
N GLU A 137 6.75 13.71 -5.07
CA GLU A 137 6.41 14.30 -3.78
C GLU A 137 4.93 14.70 -3.75
N LYS A 138 4.18 14.21 -2.75
CA LYS A 138 2.75 14.50 -2.57
C LYS A 138 2.49 15.49 -1.44
N ILE A 139 3.40 15.55 -0.48
CA ILE A 139 3.41 16.50 0.63
C ILE A 139 4.82 17.05 0.79
N PRO A 140 5.00 18.32 1.20
CA PRO A 140 6.32 18.90 1.42
C PRO A 140 7.18 18.03 2.35
N GLY A 141 8.38 17.67 1.91
CA GLY A 141 9.31 16.82 2.63
C GLY A 141 9.12 15.32 2.39
N MET A 142 8.16 14.88 1.57
CA MET A 142 8.05 13.47 1.19
C MET A 142 9.23 13.06 0.31
N PHE A 143 9.96 12.03 0.75
CA PHE A 143 11.13 11.49 0.03
C PHE A 143 10.94 10.05 -0.44
N GLY A 144 9.85 9.40 -0.06
CA GLY A 144 9.57 8.01 -0.44
C GLY A 144 8.15 7.58 -0.11
N THR A 145 7.79 6.41 -0.61
CA THR A 145 6.49 5.76 -0.41
C THR A 145 6.73 4.42 0.29
N LEU A 146 6.06 4.18 1.42
CA LEU A 146 5.98 2.87 2.05
C LEU A 146 4.74 2.15 1.50
N VAL A 147 4.93 0.99 0.87
CA VAL A 147 3.83 0.17 0.35
C VAL A 147 3.70 -1.08 1.23
N VAL A 148 2.52 -1.26 1.82
CA VAL A 148 2.16 -2.46 2.59
C VAL A 148 1.17 -3.27 1.77
N TYR A 149 1.45 -4.56 1.59
CA TYR A 149 0.55 -5.48 0.94
C TYR A 149 -0.33 -6.16 1.98
N LEU A 150 -1.64 -6.10 1.79
CA LEU A 150 -2.60 -6.79 2.64
C LEU A 150 -2.85 -8.20 2.09
N SER A 151 -3.00 -9.16 2.99
CA SER A 151 -3.27 -10.56 2.66
C SER A 151 -4.52 -10.70 1.79
N SER A 152 -4.50 -11.59 0.80
CA SER A 152 -5.67 -11.89 -0.05
C SER A 152 -5.81 -13.39 -0.32
N THR A 153 -7.05 -13.87 -0.37
CA THR A 153 -7.37 -15.24 -0.84
C THR A 153 -7.38 -15.36 -2.36
N LEU A 154 -7.30 -14.23 -3.07
CA LEU A 154 -7.32 -14.19 -4.53
C LEU A 154 -5.98 -14.68 -5.10
N VAL A 155 -6.04 -15.76 -5.86
CA VAL A 155 -4.87 -16.27 -6.57
C VAL A 155 -4.63 -15.42 -7.81
N VAL A 156 -3.70 -14.48 -7.73
CA VAL A 156 -3.22 -13.73 -8.90
C VAL A 156 -2.25 -14.63 -9.67
N ARG A 157 -2.71 -15.23 -10.78
CA ARG A 157 -1.81 -15.92 -11.70
C ARG A 157 -1.09 -14.86 -12.54
N CYS A 158 0.22 -14.72 -12.35
CA CYS A 158 1.06 -13.98 -13.28
C CYS A 158 1.01 -14.70 -14.64
N THR A 159 0.38 -14.07 -15.64
CA THR A 159 0.49 -14.46 -17.06
C THR A 159 1.59 -13.68 -17.74
#